data_AF-A0A2U1LK37-F1
#
_entry.id   AF-A0A2U1LK37-F1
#
_cell.length_a   1.000
_cell.length_b   1.000
_cell.length_c   1.000
_cell.angle_alpha   90.00
_cell.angle_beta   90.00
_cell.angle_gamma   90.00
#
_symmetry.space_group_name_H-M   'P 1'
#
loop_
_entity.id
_entity.type
_entity.pdbx_description
1 polymer ?
#
loop_
_entity_poly.entity_id
_entity_poly.type
_entity_poly.pdbx_seq_one_letter_code
_entity_poly.pdbx_strand_id
1 'polypeptide(L)'
;MTPSPSSNPSSRRHHFRFDAFERPVEGKENIIESGRTGYLYKAVLEDGKSLMLKRLQDTQHSEKEFASEMATLGKVKHRNLVPFLGFCIAKKERLLVYKYMENGNLHDKLHLIGDNPNRLDWELDHHELSLSPFSRL
;
A
#
# COMPACT_ATOMS: atom_id res chain seq x y z
N MET A 1 12.69 -2.96 42.59
CA MET A 1 12.79 -3.99 41.53
C MET A 1 12.25 -3.40 40.25
N THR A 2 13.15 -2.92 39.38
CA THR A 2 12.79 -2.39 38.04
C THR A 2 12.74 -3.56 37.06
N PRO A 3 11.68 -3.74 36.26
CA PRO A 3 11.67 -4.79 35.25
C PRO A 3 12.63 -4.42 34.11
N SER A 4 13.48 -5.36 33.74
CA SER A 4 14.48 -5.24 32.67
C SER A 4 13.82 -5.18 31.29
N PRO A 5 14.28 -4.31 30.36
CA PRO A 5 13.75 -4.25 29.01
C PRO A 5 14.42 -5.31 28.13
N SER A 6 14.03 -6.59 28.22
CA SER A 6 14.41 -7.58 27.21
C SER A 6 13.44 -7.51 26.02
N SER A 7 13.50 -6.43 25.25
CA SER A 7 12.81 -6.39 23.97
C SER A 7 13.78 -6.77 22.86
N ASN A 8 13.63 -8.00 22.38
CA ASN A 8 14.25 -8.48 21.16
C ASN A 8 13.94 -7.48 20.00
N PRO A 9 14.94 -6.80 19.40
CA PRO A 9 14.73 -5.73 18.42
C PRO A 9 14.09 -6.21 17.11
N SER A 10 14.00 -7.52 16.92
CA SER A 10 13.36 -8.16 15.76
C SER A 10 11.83 -8.11 15.78
N SER A 11 11.20 -7.95 16.96
CA SER A 11 9.74 -8.05 17.10
C SER A 11 8.99 -6.71 17.02
N ARG A 12 9.70 -5.57 16.98
CA ARG A 12 9.09 -4.23 17.12
C ARG A 12 8.78 -3.51 15.81
N ARG A 13 9.09 -4.08 14.65
CA ARG A 13 9.14 -3.34 13.37
C ARG A 13 7.80 -3.10 12.65
N HIS A 14 6.66 -3.36 13.29
CA HIS A 14 5.36 -3.25 12.63
C HIS A 14 4.32 -2.39 13.37
N HIS A 15 4.62 -1.82 14.54
CA HIS A 15 3.66 -0.95 15.24
C HIS A 15 3.97 0.51 14.98
N PHE A 16 3.06 1.21 14.28
CA PHE A 16 3.07 2.66 14.14
C PHE A 16 2.21 3.28 15.26
N ARG A 17 2.55 4.48 15.69
CA ARG A 17 1.67 5.28 16.56
C ARG A 17 0.78 6.18 15.69
N PHE A 18 -0.43 6.46 16.18
CA PHE A 18 -1.40 7.31 15.49
C PHE A 18 -0.94 8.78 15.39
N ASP A 19 -0.13 9.24 16.33
CA ASP A 19 0.41 10.60 16.39
C ASP A 19 1.58 10.84 15.43
N ALA A 20 2.06 9.81 14.73
CA ALA A 20 3.20 9.91 13.82
C ALA A 20 2.88 10.55 12.45
N PHE A 21 1.61 10.90 12.19
CA PHE A 21 1.16 11.44 10.91
C PHE A 21 0.89 12.94 11.04
N GLU A 22 1.44 13.76 10.15
CA GLU A 22 1.37 15.24 10.23
C GLU A 22 -0.06 15.80 10.18
N ARG A 23 -1.02 15.02 9.66
CA ARG A 23 -2.42 15.42 9.47
C ARG A 23 -3.37 14.32 9.89
N PRO A 24 -4.62 14.67 10.27
CA PRO A 24 -5.68 13.69 10.41
C PRO A 24 -5.83 12.91 9.10
N VAL A 25 -5.68 11.59 9.17
CA VAL A 25 -5.72 10.68 8.02
C VAL A 25 -7.09 10.74 7.30
N GLU A 26 -8.13 11.22 7.97
CA GLU A 26 -9.54 11.05 7.59
C GLU A 26 -10.10 12.13 6.64
N GLY A 27 -9.27 13.04 6.13
CA GLY A 27 -9.71 14.02 5.13
C GLY A 27 -10.12 13.35 3.80
N LYS A 28 -11.29 13.72 3.24
CA LYS A 28 -11.77 13.21 1.94
C LYS A 28 -10.79 13.49 0.80
N GLU A 29 -10.05 14.59 0.90
CA GLU A 29 -9.01 15.00 -0.03
C GLU A 29 -7.81 14.05 -0.05
N ASN A 30 -7.65 13.20 0.97
CA ASN A 30 -6.54 12.25 1.07
C ASN A 30 -6.94 10.83 0.64
N ILE A 31 -8.19 10.59 0.24
CA ILE A 31 -8.65 9.27 -0.20
C ILE A 31 -8.01 8.94 -1.56
N ILE A 32 -7.20 7.87 -1.58
CA ILE A 32 -6.64 7.27 -2.81
C ILE A 32 -7.67 6.30 -3.40
N GLU A 33 -8.32 5.51 -2.55
CA GLU A 33 -9.26 4.48 -2.98
C GLU A 33 -10.36 4.25 -1.95
N SER A 34 -11.57 3.97 -2.43
CA SER A 34 -12.70 3.52 -1.63
C SER A 34 -13.24 2.21 -2.20
N GLY A 35 -13.46 1.22 -1.34
CA GLY A 35 -14.03 -0.05 -1.77
C GLY A 35 -14.61 -0.87 -0.62
N ARG A 36 -14.99 -2.11 -0.93
CA ARG A 36 -15.62 -3.04 0.03
C ARG A 36 -14.73 -3.35 1.25
N THR A 37 -13.42 -3.24 1.09
CA THR A 37 -12.42 -3.48 2.13
C THR A 37 -12.11 -2.24 2.97
N GLY A 38 -12.84 -1.14 2.77
CA GLY A 38 -12.62 0.15 3.45
C GLY A 38 -11.88 1.16 2.60
N TYR A 39 -11.36 2.19 3.25
CA TYR A 39 -10.74 3.34 2.60
C TYR A 39 -9.21 3.28 2.66
N LEU A 40 -8.58 3.72 1.58
CA LEU A 40 -7.14 3.85 1.46
C LEU A 40 -6.79 5.33 1.36
N TYR A 41 -5.98 5.82 2.29
CA TYR A 41 -5.62 7.22 2.41
C TYR A 41 -4.14 7.42 2.10
N LYS A 42 -3.79 8.58 1.55
CA LYS A 42 -2.42 9.08 1.53
C LYS A 42 -2.13 9.76 2.87
N ALA A 43 -0.98 9.46 3.46
CA ALA A 43 -0.49 10.14 4.64
C ALA A 43 0.95 10.59 4.44
N VAL A 44 1.37 11.61 5.18
CA VAL A 44 2.74 12.14 5.18
C VAL A 44 3.24 12.10 6.62
N LEU A 45 4.41 11.52 6.81
CA LEU A 45 5.14 11.54 8.08
C LEU A 45 5.85 12.89 8.27
N GLU A 46 6.25 13.21 9.51
CA GLU A 46 7.00 14.44 9.83
C GLU A 46 8.32 14.59 9.06
N ASP A 47 8.89 13.48 8.57
CA ASP A 47 10.09 13.47 7.73
C ASP A 47 9.79 13.74 6.24
N GLY A 48 8.54 14.05 5.89
CA GLY A 48 8.06 14.29 4.53
C GLY A 48 7.76 13.02 3.74
N LYS A 49 7.95 11.82 4.30
CA LYS A 49 7.74 10.56 3.59
C LYS A 49 6.25 10.27 3.41
N SER A 50 5.85 10.02 2.17
CA SER A 50 4.48 9.59 1.85
C SER A 50 4.26 8.10 2.14
N LEU A 51 3.10 7.79 2.73
CA LEU A 51 2.63 6.45 3.07
C LEU A 51 1.19 6.25 2.59
N MET A 52 0.78 4.98 2.55
CA MET A 52 -0.61 4.58 2.30
C MET A 52 -1.19 3.94 3.56
N LEU A 53 -2.36 4.41 3.99
CA LEU A 53 -3.06 3.93 5.17
C LEU A 53 -4.37 3.27 4.76
N LYS A 54 -4.46 1.94 4.90
CA LYS A 54 -5.71 1.21 4.67
C LYS A 54 -6.45 1.10 5.99
N ARG A 55 -7.60 1.77 6.09
CA ARG A 55 -8.52 1.61 7.23
C ARG A 55 -9.38 0.39 7.01
N LEU A 56 -9.28 -0.58 7.91
CA LEU A 56 -10.15 -1.75 7.93
C LEU A 56 -11.50 -1.38 8.54
N GLN A 57 -12.57 -2.04 8.09
CA GLN A 57 -13.89 -1.87 8.67
C GLN A 57 -14.01 -2.66 9.98
N ASP A 58 -14.63 -2.05 11.00
CA ASP A 58 -14.76 -2.55 12.38
C ASP A 58 -15.28 -4.01 12.51
N THR A 59 -15.97 -4.54 11.50
CA THR A 59 -16.66 -5.83 11.56
C THR A 59 -15.84 -7.00 11.02
N GLN A 60 -14.66 -6.78 10.46
CA GLN A 60 -14.01 -7.80 9.63
C GLN A 60 -13.14 -8.80 10.42
N HIS A 61 -12.59 -8.44 11.59
CA HIS A 61 -11.65 -9.32 12.30
C HIS A 61 -11.68 -9.10 13.82
N SER A 62 -11.68 -10.20 14.59
CA SER A 62 -11.35 -10.17 16.02
C SER A 62 -9.90 -9.74 16.25
N GLU A 63 -9.55 -9.29 17.47
CA GLU A 63 -8.15 -8.89 17.78
C GLU A 63 -7.14 -10.01 17.54
N LYS A 64 -7.54 -11.25 17.82
CA LYS A 64 -6.70 -12.44 17.60
C LYS A 64 -6.48 -12.71 16.12
N GLU A 65 -7.53 -12.59 15.31
CA GLU A 65 -7.44 -12.73 13.85
C GLU A 65 -6.57 -11.63 13.26
N PHE A 66 -6.79 -10.38 13.67
CA PHE A 66 -5.96 -9.25 13.25
C PHE A 66 -4.48 -9.48 13.56
N ALA A 67 -4.16 -9.87 14.81
CA ALA A 67 -2.77 -10.13 15.21
C ALA A 67 -2.13 -11.27 14.40
N SER A 68 -2.88 -12.34 14.13
CA SER A 68 -2.43 -13.48 13.32
C SER A 68 -2.15 -13.07 11.87
N GLU A 69 -3.04 -12.28 11.28
CA GLU A 69 -2.87 -11.74 9.94
C GLU A 69 -1.68 -10.80 9.85
N MET A 70 -1.50 -9.90 10.83
CA MET A 70 -0.35 -8.99 10.85
C MET A 70 0.98 -9.73 11.00
N ALA A 71 1.01 -10.80 11.80
CA ALA A 71 2.19 -11.66 11.93
C ALA A 71 2.54 -12.38 10.61
N THR A 72 1.52 -12.67 9.80
CA THR A 72 1.68 -13.28 8.48
C THR A 72 2.12 -12.24 7.44
N LEU A 73 1.40 -11.13 7.32
CA LEU A 73 1.70 -10.03 6.40
C LEU A 73 3.09 -9.42 6.65
N GLY A 74 3.51 -9.29 7.91
CA GLY A 74 4.84 -8.78 8.26
C GLY A 74 6.01 -9.62 7.73
N LYS A 75 5.78 -10.90 7.43
CA LYS A 75 6.77 -11.83 6.86
C LYS A 75 6.80 -11.79 5.33
N VAL A 76 5.73 -11.33 4.68
CA VAL A 76 5.62 -11.32 3.22
C VAL A 76 6.40 -10.15 2.65
N LYS A 77 7.45 -10.44 1.88
CA LYS A 77 8.23 -9.43 1.16
C LYS A 77 8.57 -9.94 -0.23
N HIS A 78 8.08 -9.23 -1.24
CA HIS A 78 8.33 -9.56 -2.64
C HIS A 78 8.36 -8.30 -3.49
N ARG A 79 9.16 -8.29 -4.57
CA ARG A 79 9.31 -7.13 -5.48
C ARG A 79 8.01 -6.67 -6.15
N ASN A 80 7.05 -7.57 -6.32
CA ASN A 80 5.77 -7.30 -6.97
C ASN A 80 4.63 -7.05 -5.96
N LEU A 81 4.93 -6.97 -4.66
CA LEU A 81 3.96 -6.64 -3.63
C LEU A 81 4.32 -5.29 -3.03
N VAL A 82 3.31 -4.47 -2.75
CA VAL A 82 3.51 -3.20 -2.06
C VAL A 82 4.10 -3.49 -0.68
N PRO A 83 5.25 -2.91 -0.32
CA PRO A 83 5.87 -3.17 0.98
C PRO A 83 4.95 -2.78 2.13
N PHE A 84 4.54 -3.78 2.91
CA PHE A 84 3.91 -3.58 4.20
C PHE A 84 4.95 -3.10 5.21
N LEU A 85 4.64 -1.98 5.88
CA LEU A 85 5.53 -1.36 6.84
C LEU A 85 5.08 -1.70 8.26
N GLY A 86 3.78 -1.73 8.51
CA GLY A 86 3.23 -2.01 9.82
C GLY A 86 1.76 -1.66 9.92
N PHE A 87 1.27 -1.48 11.13
CA PHE A 87 -0.12 -1.24 11.44
C PHE A 87 -0.27 -0.30 12.64
N CYS A 88 -1.45 0.26 12.79
CA CYS A 88 -1.82 1.15 13.87
C CYS A 88 -3.13 0.67 14.50
N ILE A 89 -3.18 0.65 15.84
CA ILE A 89 -4.35 0.24 16.62
C ILE A 89 -4.70 1.37 17.58
N ALA A 90 -5.93 1.91 17.48
CA ALA A 90 -6.46 2.85 18.46
C ALA A 90 -7.96 2.59 18.66
N LYS A 91 -8.34 2.22 19.88
CA LYS A 91 -9.72 1.84 20.22
C LYS A 91 -10.23 0.77 19.25
N LYS A 92 -11.21 1.10 18.40
CA LYS A 92 -11.77 0.21 17.37
C LYS A 92 -11.08 0.33 16.01
N GLU A 93 -10.33 1.41 15.81
CA GLU A 93 -9.62 1.65 14.55
C GLU A 93 -8.46 0.69 14.36
N ARG A 94 -8.37 0.16 13.14
CA ARG A 94 -7.28 -0.69 12.66
C ARG A 94 -6.80 -0.13 11.33
N LEU A 95 -5.58 0.39 11.29
CA LEU A 95 -4.95 0.90 10.09
C LEU A 95 -3.78 0.01 9.68
N LEU A 96 -3.67 -0.28 8.39
CA LEU A 96 -2.50 -0.91 7.79
C LEU A 96 -1.66 0.15 7.07
N VAL A 97 -0.36 0.11 7.29
CA VAL A 97 0.62 1.07 6.78
C VAL A 97 1.46 0.42 5.70
N TYR A 98 1.39 0.98 4.50
CA TYR A 98 2.13 0.54 3.32
C TYR A 98 3.02 1.67 2.80
N LYS A 99 4.07 1.30 2.06
CA LYS A 99 4.83 2.25 1.25
C LYS A 99 3.90 2.89 0.20
N TYR A 100 4.00 4.20 0.01
CA TYR A 100 3.25 4.89 -1.03
C TYR A 100 3.70 4.49 -2.44
N MET A 101 2.73 4.36 -3.34
CA MET A 101 2.93 4.08 -4.77
C MET A 101 2.79 5.36 -5.58
N GLU A 102 3.91 5.93 -6.00
CA GLU A 102 3.93 7.20 -6.77
C GLU A 102 3.24 7.07 -8.13
N ASN A 103 3.30 5.87 -8.72
CA ASN A 103 2.74 5.59 -10.04
C ASN A 103 1.23 5.29 -10.04
N GLY A 104 0.57 5.36 -8.88
CA GLY A 104 -0.87 5.06 -8.77
C GLY A 104 -1.20 3.58 -9.03
N ASN A 105 -2.48 3.30 -9.29
CA ASN A 105 -2.98 1.96 -9.56
C ASN A 105 -2.98 1.63 -11.06
N LEU A 106 -3.07 0.34 -11.39
CA LEU A 106 -3.08 -0.12 -12.78
C LEU A 106 -4.38 0.24 -13.52
N HIS A 107 -5.51 0.26 -12.82
CA HIS A 107 -6.82 0.56 -13.42
C HIS A 107 -6.81 1.95 -14.09
N ASP A 108 -6.31 2.96 -13.38
CA ASP A 108 -6.19 4.32 -13.87
C ASP A 108 -5.24 4.41 -15.07
N LYS A 109 -4.14 3.64 -15.05
CA LYS A 109 -3.19 3.60 -16.17
C LYS A 109 -3.75 2.97 -17.44
N LEU A 110 -4.68 2.02 -17.31
CA LEU A 110 -5.26 1.29 -18.45
C LEU A 110 -6.54 1.93 -18.99
N HIS A 111 -7.34 2.57 -18.13
CA HIS A 111 -8.70 2.99 -18.47
C HIS A 111 -8.91 4.50 -18.56
N LEU A 112 -7.97 5.34 -18.08
CA LEU A 112 -8.07 6.78 -18.29
C LEU A 112 -7.72 7.09 -19.76
N ILE A 113 -8.77 7.32 -20.55
CA ILE A 113 -8.68 7.80 -21.93
C ILE A 113 -8.34 9.28 -21.89
N GLY A 114 -7.08 9.60 -22.20
CA GLY A 114 -6.53 10.95 -22.24
C GLY A 114 -5.01 10.91 -22.45
N ASP A 115 -4.40 12.07 -22.68
CA ASP A 115 -2.96 12.25 -22.86
C ASP A 115 -2.23 12.05 -21.51
N ASN A 116 -2.31 10.84 -20.97
CA ASN A 116 -1.64 10.46 -19.74
C ASN A 116 -0.20 10.08 -20.10
N PRO A 117 0.82 10.86 -19.71
CA PRO A 117 2.21 10.56 -20.03
C PRO A 117 2.71 9.25 -19.38
N ASN A 118 1.93 8.67 -18.46
CA ASN A 118 2.20 7.40 -17.79
C ASN A 118 1.31 6.24 -18.25
N ARG A 119 0.65 6.36 -19.41
CA ARG A 119 -0.13 5.26 -19.99
C ARG A 119 0.79 4.07 -20.24
N LEU A 120 0.33 2.89 -19.86
CA LEU A 120 1.07 1.67 -20.17
C LEU A 120 0.89 1.42 -21.67
N ASP A 121 1.88 1.77 -22.47
CA ASP A 121 2.00 1.26 -23.82
C ASP A 121 2.67 -0.10 -23.79
N TRP A 122 2.37 -0.89 -24.79
CA TRP A 122 3.10 -2.11 -25.06
C TRP A 122 4.28 -1.69 -25.92
N GLU A 123 5.51 -2.01 -25.51
CA GLU A 123 6.63 -1.91 -26.44
C GLU A 123 6.36 -2.89 -27.58
N LEU A 124 6.03 -2.32 -28.73
CA LEU A 124 6.15 -2.98 -30.02
C LEU A 124 7.61 -3.39 -30.16
N ASP A 125 7.94 -4.64 -29.89
CA ASP A 125 9.23 -5.19 -30.27
C ASP A 125 9.27 -5.21 -31.80
N HIS A 126 9.74 -4.12 -32.40
CA HIS A 126 9.80 -3.89 -33.85
C HIS A 126 10.76 -4.85 -34.58
N HIS A 127 11.33 -5.84 -33.87
CA HIS A 127 12.34 -6.74 -34.40
C HIS A 127 11.80 -7.89 -35.27
N GLU A 128 10.49 -8.18 -35.25
CA GLU A 128 9.95 -9.31 -36.04
C GLU A 128 9.07 -8.94 -37.24
N LEU A 129 8.77 -7.66 -37.48
CA LEU A 129 7.96 -7.27 -38.65
C LEU A 129 8.76 -7.15 -39.97
N SER A 130 10.09 -7.31 -39.97
CA SER A 130 10.89 -7.27 -41.21
C SER A 130 11.09 -8.63 -41.90
N LEU A 131 10.66 -9.74 -41.29
CA LEU A 131 10.87 -11.10 -41.83
C LEU A 131 9.57 -11.90 -42.04
N SER A 132 8.41 -11.24 -42.09
CA SER A 132 7.16 -11.90 -42.53
C SER A 132 7.13 -11.99 -44.07
N PRO A 133 7.02 -13.20 -44.68
CA PRO A 133 6.87 -13.36 -46.13
C PRO A 133 5.49 -12.92 -46.65
N PHE A 134 4.54 -12.59 -45.76
CA PHE A 134 3.13 -12.38 -46.12
C PHE A 134 2.80 -10.94 -46.56
N SER A 135 3.79 -10.06 -46.74
CA SER A 135 3.58 -8.70 -47.28
C SER A 135 3.72 -8.61 -48.81
N ARG A 136 3.87 -9.73 -49.52
CA ARG A 136 3.73 -9.81 -50.99
C ARG A 136 2.70 -10.84 -51.41
N LEU A 137 1.42 -10.55 -51.16
CA LEU A 137 0.30 -10.99 -51.99
C LEU A 137 -0.73 -9.86 -52.07
#